data_AF-A0AAV7TDL3-F1
#
_entry.id   AF-A0AAV7TDL3-F1
#
_cell.length_a   1.000
_cell.length_b   1.000
_cell.length_c   1.000
_cell.angle_alpha   90.00
_cell.angle_beta   90.00
_cell.angle_gamma   90.00
#
_symmetry.space_group_name_H-M   'P 1'
#
loop_
_entity.id
_entity.type
_entity.pdbx_description
1 polymer ?
#
loop_
_entity_poly.entity_id
_entity_poly.type
_entity_poly.pdbx_seq_one_letter_code
_entity_poly.pdbx_strand_id
1 'polypeptide(L)' 'FWWQNAGVFSKQQRLALSTTSLSRIICDNSGLTEVPIDIFKGSEYPQDFVSCKSLNKLDLSAWTETTPPPK' A
#
# COMPACT_ATOMS: atom_id res chain seq x y z
N PHE A 1 -14.24 -11.78 -8.91
CA PHE A 1 -13.61 -11.06 -7.78
C PHE A 1 -12.48 -10.13 -8.22
N TRP A 2 -12.59 -9.43 -9.35
CA TRP A 2 -11.63 -8.37 -9.68
C TRP A 2 -11.78 -7.22 -8.68
N TRP A 3 -10.68 -6.65 -8.17
CA TRP A 3 -10.72 -5.75 -7.02
C TRP A 3 -11.54 -4.47 -7.24
N GLN A 4 -11.67 -4.01 -8.49
CA GLN A 4 -12.46 -2.81 -8.80
C GLN A 4 -13.96 -3.10 -8.97
N ASN A 5 -14.36 -4.37 -9.08
CA ASN A 5 -15.76 -4.71 -9.28
C ASN A 5 -16.61 -4.23 -8.08
N ALA A 6 -17.81 -3.73 -8.38
CA ALA A 6 -18.77 -3.37 -7.36
C ALA A 6 -19.08 -4.59 -6.46
N GLY A 7 -19.20 -4.35 -5.16
CA GLY A 7 -19.46 -5.40 -4.18
C GLY A 7 -18.23 -6.19 -3.71
N VAL A 8 -17.06 -6.05 -4.33
CA VAL A 8 -15.81 -6.68 -3.83
C VAL A 8 -15.21 -5.86 -2.69
N PHE A 9 -15.03 -4.56 -2.91
CA PHE A 9 -14.56 -3.62 -1.90
C PHE A 9 -15.53 -2.43 -1.80
N SER A 10 -15.60 -1.81 -0.62
CA SER A 10 -16.26 -0.52 -0.43
C SER A 10 -15.53 0.59 -1.19
N LYS A 11 -16.15 1.77 -1.31
CA LYS A 11 -15.49 2.92 -1.94
C LYS A 11 -14.24 3.35 -1.16
N GLN A 12 -14.33 3.33 0.17
CA GLN A 12 -13.24 3.68 1.08
C GLN A 12 -12.08 2.68 0.99
N GLN A 13 -12.40 1.38 0.93
CA GLN A 13 -11.40 0.32 0.75
C GLN A 13 -10.67 0.46 -0.60
N ARG A 14 -11.40 0.74 -1.70
CA ARG A 14 -10.76 0.97 -3.01
C ARG A 14 -9.86 2.21 -3.03
N LEU A 15 -10.24 3.27 -2.32
CA LEU A 15 -9.40 4.47 -2.18
C LEU A 15 -8.08 4.13 -1.46
N ALA A 16 -8.14 3.40 -0.35
CA ALA A 16 -6.94 2.94 0.36
C ALA A 16 -6.05 2.04 -0.50
N LEU A 17 -6.64 1.09 -1.25
CA LEU A 17 -5.86 0.22 -2.15
C LEU A 17 -5.17 1.00 -3.28
N SER A 18 -5.82 2.05 -3.81
CA SER A 18 -5.29 2.83 -4.92
C SER A 18 -4.01 3.62 -4.62
N THR A 19 -3.68 3.82 -3.34
CA THR A 19 -2.49 4.55 -2.91
C THR A 19 -1.29 3.63 -2.62
N THR A 20 -1.46 2.32 -2.72
CA THR A 20 -0.39 1.35 -2.45
C THR A 20 0.63 1.30 -3.58
N SER A 21 1.91 1.16 -3.23
CA SER A 21 3.01 0.96 -4.19
C SER A 21 3.83 -0.28 -3.86
N LEU A 22 4.50 -0.86 -4.85
CA LEU A 22 5.39 -1.99 -4.62
C LEU A 22 6.61 -1.61 -3.76
N SER A 23 7.11 -0.36 -3.88
CA SER A 23 8.14 0.19 -2.99
C SER A 23 7.70 0.14 -1.52
N ARG A 24 6.44 0.48 -1.22
CA ARG A 24 5.87 0.38 0.13
C ARG A 24 5.82 -1.06 0.61
N ILE A 25 5.37 -1.99 -0.24
CA ILE A 25 5.31 -3.42 0.09
C ILE A 25 6.70 -3.96 0.45
N ILE A 26 7.74 -3.59 -0.31
CA ILE A 26 9.13 -3.98 -0.01
C ILE A 26 9.57 -3.41 1.34
N CYS A 27 9.30 -2.13 1.61
CA CYS A 27 9.63 -1.50 2.89
C CYS A 27 8.92 -2.16 4.09
N ASP A 28 7.69 -2.63 3.94
CA ASP A 28 6.93 -3.27 5.03
C ASP A 28 7.37 -4.71 5.30
N ASN A 29 7.96 -5.40 4.30
CA ASN A 29 8.20 -6.85 4.35
C ASN A 29 9.68 -7.24 4.23
N SER A 30 10.60 -6.28 4.28
CA SER A 30 12.04 -6.52 4.20
C SER A 30 12.82 -5.68 5.22
N GLY A 31 14.14 -5.85 5.26
CA GLY A 31 15.05 -5.01 6.05
C GLY A 31 15.52 -3.74 5.33
N LEU A 32 15.03 -3.46 4.11
CA LEU A 32 15.45 -2.28 3.35
C LEU A 32 14.86 -1.00 3.96
N THR A 33 15.70 0.04 4.07
CA THR A 33 15.31 1.36 4.59
C THR A 33 15.18 2.43 3.53
N GLU A 34 15.67 2.15 2.31
CA GLU A 34 15.59 3.00 1.13
C GLU A 34 15.18 2.17 -0.08
N VAL A 35 14.34 2.74 -0.93
CA VAL A 35 13.76 2.08 -2.10
C VAL A 35 13.59 3.09 -3.22
N PRO A 36 13.57 2.66 -4.50
CA PRO A 36 13.28 3.58 -5.58
C PRO A 36 11.82 4.07 -5.50
N ILE A 37 11.58 5.31 -5.94
CA ILE A 37 10.24 5.92 -5.97
C ILE A 37 9.29 5.09 -6.84
N ASP A 38 9.76 4.64 -8.01
CA ASP A 38 9.03 3.79 -8.95
C ASP A 38 9.92 2.65 -9.42
N ILE A 39 9.72 1.47 -8.85
CA ILE A 39 10.62 0.33 -9.08
C ILE A 39 10.55 -0.24 -10.50
N PHE A 40 9.52 0.11 -11.26
CA PHE A 40 9.36 -0.37 -12.63
C PHE A 40 10.14 0.48 -13.63
N LYS A 41 10.65 1.64 -13.21
CA LYS A 41 11.56 2.47 -13.99
C LYS A 41 13.00 2.13 -13.62
N GLY A 42 13.90 2.22 -14.60
CA GLY A 42 15.33 2.22 -14.32
C GLY A 42 15.63 3.32 -13.30
N SER A 43 16.19 2.95 -12.16
CA SER A 43 16.46 3.83 -11.03
C SER A 43 17.94 3.73 -10.67
N GLU A 44 18.59 4.86 -10.42
CA GLU A 44 20.00 4.94 -10.04
C GLU A 44 20.16 5.40 -8.59
N TYR A 45 20.91 4.62 -7.81
CA TYR A 45 21.21 4.96 -6.44
C TYR A 45 22.38 5.96 -6.37
N PRO A 46 22.32 7.01 -5.53
CA PRO A 46 21.27 7.30 -4.54
C PRO A 46 20.14 8.21 -5.04
N GLN A 47 20.27 8.79 -6.23
CA GLN A 47 19.43 9.92 -6.66
C GLN A 47 17.94 9.59 -6.74
N ASP A 48 17.59 8.38 -7.16
CA ASP A 48 16.21 7.95 -7.37
C ASP A 48 15.60 7.21 -6.16
N PHE A 49 16.35 7.13 -5.06
CA PHE A 49 15.96 6.39 -3.87
C PHE A 49 15.43 7.31 -2.78
N VAL A 50 14.41 6.85 -2.08
CA VAL A 50 13.79 7.55 -0.95
C VAL A 50 13.73 6.66 0.27
N SER A 51 13.73 7.27 1.44
CA SER A 51 13.56 6.54 2.70
C SER A 51 12.18 5.88 2.77
N CYS A 52 12.12 4.64 3.24
CA CYS A 52 10.88 3.94 3.56
C CYS A 52 9.96 4.70 4.53
N LYS A 53 10.51 5.65 5.32
CA LYS A 53 9.74 6.50 6.23
C LYS A 53 8.93 7.57 5.50
N SER A 54 9.31 7.97 4.28
CA SER A 54 8.55 8.95 3.50
C SER A 54 7.41 8.34 2.69
N LEU A 55 7.33 7.00 2.62
CA LEU A 55 6.27 6.30 1.89
C LEU A 55 5.07 6.03 2.80
N ASN A 56 3.89 6.48 2.37
CA ASN A 56 2.63 6.24 3.04
C ASN A 56 2.34 4.73 3.16
N LYS A 57 1.96 4.30 4.35
CA LYS A 57 1.46 2.94 4.61
C LYS A 57 0.04 2.77 4.08
N LEU A 58 -0.33 1.54 3.77
CA LEU A 58 -1.72 1.21 3.48
C LEU A 58 -2.58 1.50 4.72
N ASP A 59 -3.58 2.36 4.55
CA ASP A 59 -4.57 2.64 5.59
C ASP A 59 -5.64 1.53 5.61
N LEU A 60 -5.68 0.78 6.71
CA LEU A 60 -6.63 -0.31 6.92
C LEU A 60 -7.88 0.11 7.72
N SER A 61 -8.04 1.39 8.05
CA SER A 61 -9.17 1.90 8.84
C SER A 61 -10.54 1.49 8.24
N ALA A 62 -10.65 1.46 6.91
CA ALA A 62 -11.85 1.07 6.17
C ALA A 62 -12.22 -0.43 6.26
N TRP A 63 -11.39 -1.26 6.90
CA TRP A 63 -11.69 -2.67 7.20
C TRP A 63 -12.19 -2.90 8.62
N THR A 64 -12.29 -1.84 9.43
CA THR A 64 -12.82 -1.97 10.79
C THR A 64 -14.30 -2.33 10.74
N GLU A 65 -14.66 -3.50 11.26
CA GLU A 65 -16.04 -3.93 11.40
C GLU A 65 -16.63 -3.33 12.69
N THR A 66 -17.77 -2.64 12.58
CA THR A 66 -18.47 -2.06 13.73
C THR A 66 -19.38 -3.04 14.46
N THR A 67 -19.65 -4.20 13.86
CA THR A 67 -20.40 -5.29 14.47
C THR A 67 -19.47 -6.41 14.86
N PRO A 68 -19.38 -6.79 16.15
CA PRO A 68 -18.75 -8.05 16.53
C PRO A 68 -19.41 -9.21 15.77
N PRO A 69 -18.67 -10.25 15.39
CA PRO A 69 -19.28 -11.45 14.85
C PRO A 69 -20.31 -11.99 15.85
N PRO A 70 -21.44 -12.55 15.37
CA PRO A 70 -22.42 -13.18 16.25
C PRO A 70 -21.71 -14.24 17.12
N LYS A 71 -22.00 -14.21 18.43
CA LYS A 71 -21.52 -15.20 19.39
C LYS A 71 -22.09 -16.59 19.08
#